data_AF-A0A923Y872-F1
#
_entry.id   AF-A0A923Y872-F1
#
_cell.length_a   1.000
_cell.length_b   1.000
_cell.length_c   1.000
_cell.angle_alpha   90.00
_cell.angle_beta   90.00
_cell.angle_gamma   90.00
#
_symmetry.space_group_name_H-M   'P 1'
#
loop_
_entity.id
_entity.type
_entity.pdbx_description
1 polymer ?
#
loop_
_entity_poly.entity_id
_entity_poly.type
_entity_poly.pdbx_seq_one_letter_code
_entity_poly.pdbx_strand_id
1 'polypeptide(L)' 'MKTKHELLREGVTKVKDMGFRMVDTENIYYDEVYSAYFHNMLIQKKGTSRYLDEVIDEIIKEIEFKSNPT' A
#
# COMPACT_ATOMS: atom_id res chain seq x y z
N MET A 1 0.80 17.55 1.64
CA MET A 1 1.57 16.53 0.89
C MET A 1 1.27 15.20 1.52
N LYS A 2 0.95 14.16 0.74
CA LYS A 2 0.67 12.83 1.31
C LYS A 2 1.98 12.15 1.69
N THR A 3 2.06 11.72 2.94
CA THR A 3 3.13 10.94 3.53
C THR A 3 2.88 9.44 3.36
N LYS A 4 3.92 8.63 3.53
CA LYS A 4 3.82 7.16 3.57
C LYS A 4 2.75 6.69 4.55
N HIS A 5 2.71 7.29 5.74
CA HIS A 5 1.75 6.94 6.78
C HIS A 5 0.29 7.27 6.39
N GLU A 6 0.06 8.36 5.66
CA GLU A 6 -1.27 8.68 5.12
C GLU A 6 -1.71 7.71 4.01
N LEU A 7 -0.78 7.29 3.15
CA LEU A 7 -1.08 6.27 2.13
C LEU A 7 -1.40 4.91 2.76
N LEU A 8 -0.68 4.52 3.81
CA LEU A 8 -0.97 3.29 4.56
C LEU A 8 -2.34 3.32 5.21
N ARG A 9 -2.69 4.42 5.90
CA ARG A 9 -4.03 4.57 6.48
C ARG A 9 -5.12 4.51 5.42
N GLU A 10 -4.91 5.16 4.28
CA GLU A 10 -5.87 5.13 3.17
C GLU A 10 -6.02 3.71 2.59
N GLY A 11 -4.91 2.99 2.43
CA GLY A 11 -4.88 1.60 2.02
C GLY A 11 -5.67 0.71 2.97
N VAL A 12 -5.37 0.79 4.28
CA VAL A 12 -6.09 0.04 5.33
C VAL A 12 -7.58 0.32 5.28
N THR A 13 -7.99 1.59 5.19
CA THR A 13 -9.42 1.95 5.08
C THR A 13 -10.07 1.32 3.86
N LYS A 14 -9.45 1.44 2.68
CA LYS A 14 -10.01 0.86 1.44
C LYS A 14 -10.11 -0.67 1.49
N VAL A 15 -9.11 -1.34 2.06
CA VAL A 15 -9.12 -2.79 2.21
C VAL A 15 -10.20 -3.22 3.23
N LYS A 16 -10.41 -2.45 4.30
CA LYS A 16 -11.55 -2.65 5.23
C LYS A 16 -12.89 -2.48 4.55
N ASP A 17 -13.04 -1.47 3.69
CA ASP A 17 -14.28 -1.20 2.95
C ASP A 17 -14.64 -2.35 1.99
N MET A 18 -13.66 -3.15 1.56
CA MET A 18 -13.85 -4.36 0.76
C MET A 18 -14.24 -5.61 1.59
N GLY A 19 -14.29 -5.50 2.93
CA GLY A 19 -14.73 -6.55 3.84
C GLY A 19 -13.63 -7.15 4.72
N PHE A 20 -12.37 -6.79 4.52
CA PHE A 20 -11.24 -7.33 5.27
C PHE A 20 -11.01 -6.56 6.58
N ARG A 21 -11.84 -6.82 7.60
CA ARG A 21 -11.86 -6.05 8.85
C ARG A 21 -10.57 -6.14 9.68
N MET A 22 -9.81 -7.21 9.51
CA MET A 22 -8.58 -7.51 10.28
C MET A 22 -7.32 -6.85 9.70
N VAL A 23 -7.43 -6.15 8.56
CA VAL A 23 -6.28 -5.45 7.98
C VAL A 23 -5.83 -4.29 8.88
N ASP A 24 -4.52 -4.11 8.98
CA ASP A 24 -3.84 -3.01 9.66
C ASP A 24 -2.58 -2.60 8.89
N THR A 25 -1.83 -1.63 9.41
CA THR A 25 -0.65 -1.10 8.73
C THR A 25 0.54 -2.07 8.71
N GLU A 26 0.52 -3.13 9.52
CA GLU A 26 1.55 -4.15 9.53
C GLU A 26 1.21 -5.20 8.48
N ASN A 27 0.03 -5.83 8.59
CA ASN A 27 -0.33 -6.97 7.73
C ASN A 27 -0.66 -6.60 6.28
N ILE A 28 -0.95 -5.34 5.97
CA ILE A 28 -1.21 -4.85 4.60
C ILE A 28 -0.03 -5.06 3.64
N TYR A 29 1.18 -5.27 4.17
CA TYR A 29 2.38 -5.54 3.40
C TYR A 29 2.62 -7.03 3.10
N TYR A 30 2.08 -7.93 3.92
CA TYR A 30 2.49 -9.34 3.93
C TYR A 30 1.38 -10.29 3.49
N ASP A 31 0.13 -9.95 3.80
CA ASP A 31 -1.00 -10.75 3.34
C ASP A 31 -1.14 -10.57 1.82
N GLU A 32 -1.09 -11.68 1.07
CA GLU A 32 -1.12 -11.66 -0.39
C GLU A 32 -2.35 -10.92 -0.94
N VAL A 33 -3.50 -11.03 -0.26
CA VAL A 33 -4.75 -10.39 -0.69
C VAL A 33 -4.69 -8.90 -0.36
N TYR A 34 -4.30 -8.53 0.86
CA TYR A 34 -4.27 -7.12 1.27
C TYR A 34 -3.22 -6.33 0.47
N SER A 35 -2.03 -6.91 0.30
CA SER A 35 -0.94 -6.31 -0.45
C SER A 35 -1.29 -6.13 -1.93
N ALA A 36 -2.00 -7.07 -2.55
CA ALA A 36 -2.48 -6.93 -3.92
C ALA A 36 -3.47 -5.76 -4.09
N TYR A 37 -4.44 -5.62 -3.18
CA TYR A 37 -5.38 -4.49 -3.21
C TYR A 37 -4.68 -3.15 -2.96
N PHE A 38 -3.78 -3.12 -1.97
CA PHE A 38 -3.03 -1.93 -1.63
C PHE A 38 -2.10 -1.50 -2.77
N HIS A 39 -1.39 -2.44 -3.38
CA HIS A 39 -0.54 -2.21 -4.55
C HIS A 39 -1.33 -1.61 -5.73
N ASN A 40 -2.49 -2.19 -6.06
CA ASN A 40 -3.36 -1.65 -7.11
C ASN A 40 -3.84 -0.22 -6.80
N MET A 41 -4.15 0.07 -5.54
CA MET A 41 -4.51 1.44 -5.11
C MET A 41 -3.33 2.41 -5.29
N LEU A 42 -2.11 2.00 -4.97
CA LEU A 42 -0.92 2.84 -5.10
C LEU A 42 -0.62 3.16 -6.57
N ILE A 43 -0.70 2.17 -7.47
CA ILE A 43 -0.53 2.37 -8.92
C ILE A 43 -1.53 3.38 -9.46
N GLN A 44 -2.79 3.34 -9.04
CA GLN A 44 -3.82 4.29 -9.48
C GLN A 44 -3.54 5.75 -9.06
N LYS A 45 -2.69 5.97 -8.06
CA LYS A 45 -2.31 7.31 -7.57
C LYS A 45 -1.04 7.85 -8.24
N LYS A 46 -0.28 7.02 -8.96
CA LYS A 46 0.94 7.43 -9.65
C LYS A 46 0.64 8.47 -10.73
N GLY A 47 1.62 9.33 -10.99
CA GLY A 47 1.52 10.39 -12.01
C GLY A 47 0.79 11.65 -11.54
N THR A 48 0.31 11.68 -10.29
CA THR A 48 -0.33 12.87 -9.71
C THR A 48 0.70 13.91 -9.26
N SER A 49 1.86 13.45 -8.77
CA SER A 49 2.95 14.31 -8.31
C SER A 49 4.24 13.52 -8.19
N ARG A 50 5.36 14.09 -8.64
CA ARG A 50 6.68 13.45 -8.53
C ARG A 50 7.02 13.01 -7.09
N TYR A 51 6.74 13.86 -6.11
CA TYR A 51 6.99 13.53 -4.70
C TYR A 51 6.12 12.34 -4.24
N LEU A 52 4.86 12.33 -4.64
CA LEU A 52 3.96 11.23 -4.30
C LEU A 52 4.42 9.92 -4.95
N ASP A 53 4.90 9.99 -6.19
CA ASP A 53 5.42 8.85 -6.93
C ASP A 53 6.65 8.26 -6.23
N GLU A 54 7.56 9.10 -5.72
CA GLU A 54 8.73 8.65 -4.94
C GLU A 54 8.32 7.89 -3.67
N VAL A 55 7.31 8.39 -2.94
CA VAL A 55 6.78 7.71 -1.76
C VAL A 55 6.07 6.41 -2.12
N ILE A 56 5.31 6.39 -3.22
CA ILE A 56 4.64 5.18 -3.72
C ILE A 56 5.67 4.12 -4.11
N ASP A 57 6.73 4.49 -4.81
CA ASP A 57 7.78 3.57 -5.26
C ASP A 57 8.54 2.95 -4.07
N GLU A 58 8.73 3.69 -2.98
CA GLU A 58 9.27 3.14 -1.73
C GLU A 58 8.35 2.06 -1.14
N ILE A 59 7.05 2.32 -1.05
CA ILE A 59 6.07 1.37 -0.49
C ILE A 59 5.96 0.12 -1.36
N ILE A 60 5.93 0.26 -2.69
CA ILE A 60 5.86 -0.88 -3.61
C ILE A 60 7.07 -1.79 -3.43
N LYS A 61 8.29 -1.22 -3.34
CA LYS A 61 9.51 -2.00 -3.07
C LYS A 61 9.42 -2.79 -1.76
N GLU A 62 8.83 -2.23 -0.71
CA GLU A 62 8.63 -2.94 0.56
C GLU A 62 7.66 -4.13 0.43
N ILE A 63 6.58 -3.96 -0.33
CA ILE A 63 5.61 -5.03 -0.62
C ILE A 63 6.31 -6.16 -1.39
N GLU A 64 7.05 -5.83 -2.44
CA GLU A 64 7.77 -6.80 -3.28
C GLU A 64 8.87 -7.53 -2.49
N PHE A 65 9.66 -6.81 -1.70
CA PHE A 65 10.72 -7.41 -0.87
C PHE A 65 10.16 -8.40 0.16
N LYS A 66 9.02 -8.06 0.80
CA LYS A 66 8.41 -8.92 1.82
C LYS A 66 7.66 -10.10 1.25
N SER A 67 7.21 -10.01 -0.01
CA SER A 67 6.59 -11.12 -0.74
C SER A 67 7.62 -12.15 -1.22
N ASN A 68 8.90 -11.78 -1.32
CA ASN A 68 9.97 -12.67 -1.76
C ASN A 68 11.28 -12.44 -0.97
N PRO A 69 11.31 -12.82 0.32
CA PRO A 69 12.50 -12.65 1.16
C PRO A 69 13.56 -13.67 0.72
N THR A 70 14.51 -13.24 -0.10
CA THR A 70 15.75 -14.00 -0.38
C THR A 70 16.59 -14.20 0.87
#